data_AF-W2SSX7-F1
#
_entry.id   AF-W2SSX7-F1
#
_cell.length_a   1.000
_cell.length_b   1.000
_cell.length_c   1.000
_cell.angle_alpha   90.00
_cell.angle_beta   90.00
_cell.angle_gamma   90.00
#
_symmetry.space_group_name_H-M   'P 1'
#
loop_
_entity.id
_entity.type
_entity.pdbx_description
1 polymer ?
#
loop_
_entity_poly.entity_id
_entity_poly.type
_entity_poly.pdbx_seq_one_letter_code
_entity_poly.pdbx_strand_id
1 'polypeptide(L)'
;MLEKELSSLRVMLAKKTSAGQSKTFPDVRFRNEETRKRILVTGGAGFVGSHLVDKLMMDGHEERVSIRIARIFNTFGPRMHMNDGRVVSNFIIQALQGKPIT
;
A
#
# COMPACT_ATOMS: atom_id res chain seq x y z
N MET A 1 -13.80 -28.52 -27.27
CA MET A 1 -12.54 -28.12 -26.59
C MET A 1 -12.60 -26.65 -26.19
N LEU A 2 -12.89 -25.74 -27.13
CA LEU A 2 -13.08 -24.30 -26.92
C LEU A 2 -14.17 -23.92 -25.90
N GLU A 3 -15.30 -24.63 -25.83
CA GLU A 3 -16.35 -24.32 -24.85
C GLU A 3 -15.92 -24.58 -23.40
N LYS A 4 -15.05 -25.58 -23.18
CA LYS A 4 -14.50 -25.87 -21.85
C LYS A 4 -13.51 -24.78 -21.42
N GLU A 5 -12.73 -24.24 -22.36
CA GLU A 5 -11.83 -23.10 -22.11
C GLU A 5 -12.60 -21.81 -21.82
N LEU A 6 -13.69 -21.54 -22.56
CA LEU A 6 -14.55 -20.39 -22.29
C LEU A 6 -15.20 -20.46 -20.90
N SER A 7 -15.60 -21.66 -20.47
CA SER A 7 -16.16 -21.91 -19.15
C SER A 7 -15.13 -21.68 -18.04
N SER A 8 -13.91 -22.19 -18.20
CA SER A 8 -12.83 -21.99 -17.22
C SER A 8 -12.40 -20.52 -17.12
N LEU A 9 -12.35 -19.81 -18.26
CA LEU A 9 -12.09 -18.36 -18.30
C LEU A 9 -13.16 -17.55 -17.57
N ARG A 10 -14.45 -17.88 -17.74
CA ARG A 10 -15.54 -17.21 -17.02
C ARG A 10 -15.47 -17.43 -15.51
N VAL A 11 -15.14 -18.65 -15.07
CA VAL A 11 -14.95 -18.97 -13.64
C VAL A 11 -13.74 -18.23 -13.06
N MET A 12 -12.63 -18.15 -13.80
CA MET A 12 -11.46 -17.38 -13.37
C MET A 12 -11.75 -15.88 -13.29
N LEU A 13 -12.45 -15.31 -14.28
CA LEU A 13 -12.82 -13.90 -14.29
C LEU A 13 -13.75 -13.56 -13.11
N ALA A 14 -14.73 -14.42 -12.82
CA ALA A 14 -15.63 -14.28 -11.67
C ALA A 14 -14.91 -14.38 -10.31
N LYS A 15 -13.81 -15.15 -10.23
CA LYS A 15 -12.94 -15.20 -9.05
C LYS A 15 -11.98 -14.01 -8.98
N LYS A 16 -11.61 -13.41 -10.12
CA LYS A 16 -10.68 -12.27 -10.19
C LYS A 16 -11.36 -10.94 -9.88
N THR A 17 -12.65 -10.81 -10.18
CA THR A 17 -13.47 -9.64 -9.82
C THR A 17 -13.72 -9.52 -8.31
N SER A 18 -13.57 -10.61 -7.54
CA SER A 18 -13.74 -10.61 -6.07
C SER A 18 -12.43 -10.44 -5.28
N ALA A 19 -11.26 -10.41 -5.94
CA ALA A 19 -9.96 -10.25 -5.28
C ALA A 19 -9.56 -8.79 -4.98
N GLY A 20 -10.32 -7.82 -5.49
CA GLY A 20 -10.21 -6.41 -5.10
C GLY A 20 -11.50 -5.97 -4.44
N GLN A 21 -11.64 -6.16 -3.13
CA GLN A 21 -12.69 -5.47 -2.40
C GLN A 21 -12.54 -3.97 -2.68
N SER A 22 -13.51 -3.37 -3.37
CA SER A 22 -13.64 -1.92 -3.45
C SER A 22 -13.83 -1.42 -2.03
N LYS A 23 -12.76 -0.97 -1.39
CA LYS A 23 -12.82 -0.37 -0.05
C LYS A 23 -13.65 0.90 -0.16
N THR A 24 -14.89 0.84 0.32
CA THR A 24 -15.74 2.02 0.50
C THR A 24 -15.29 2.72 1.78
N PHE A 25 -14.71 3.90 1.62
CA PHE A 25 -14.31 4.73 2.76
C PHE A 25 -15.48 5.66 3.15
N PRO A 26 -15.80 5.81 4.45
CA PRO A 26 -16.78 6.78 4.92
C PRO A 26 -16.38 8.22 4.59
N ASP A 27 -17.38 9.11 4.49
CA ASP A 27 -17.15 10.54 4.29
C ASP A 27 -16.35 11.17 5.45
N VAL A 28 -15.21 11.78 5.12
CA VAL A 28 -14.33 12.43 6.10
C VAL A 28 -14.80 13.87 6.31
N ARG A 29 -15.34 14.19 7.49
CA ARG A 29 -15.70 15.57 7.85
C ARG A 29 -14.45 16.39 8.20
N PHE A 30 -14.14 17.40 7.40
CA PHE A 30 -13.08 18.37 7.72
C PHE A 30 -13.54 19.34 8.81
N ARG A 31 -12.74 19.50 9.89
CA ARG A 31 -12.97 20.45 11.00
C ARG A 31 -11.67 21.23 11.28
N ASN A 32 -11.78 22.30 12.07
CA ASN A 32 -10.71 23.26 12.39
C ASN A 32 -9.36 22.63 12.77
N GLU A 33 -8.25 23.24 12.34
CA GLU A 33 -6.90 22.67 12.48
C GLU A 33 -6.40 22.59 13.93
N GLU A 34 -6.87 23.45 14.84
CA GLU A 34 -6.34 23.56 16.21
C GLU A 34 -6.54 22.32 17.08
N THR A 35 -7.58 21.52 16.83
CA THR A 35 -7.91 20.35 17.68
C THR A 35 -7.61 19.01 17.00
N ARG A 36 -7.15 19.05 15.75
CA ARG A 36 -7.03 17.86 14.90
C ARG A 36 -5.65 17.24 15.01
N LYS A 37 -5.56 16.01 15.53
CA LYS A 37 -4.32 15.22 15.45
C LYS A 37 -4.03 14.88 13.98
N ARG A 38 -2.81 15.17 13.52
CA ARG A 38 -2.35 14.90 12.15
C ARG A 38 -1.40 13.71 12.16
N ILE A 39 -1.76 12.66 11.42
CA ILE A 39 -0.96 11.43 11.33
C ILE A 39 -0.47 11.26 9.89
N LEU A 40 0.86 11.07 9.74
CA LEU A 40 1.52 10.75 8.48
C LEU A 40 1.98 9.30 8.52
N VAL A 41 1.47 8.47 7.60
CA VAL A 41 1.92 7.08 7.46
C VAL A 41 2.83 6.98 6.24
N THR A 42 4.12 6.72 6.48
CA THR A 42 5.09 6.41 5.42
C THR A 42 5.03 4.92 5.09
N GLY A 43 5.04 4.57 3.80
CA GLY A 43 4.95 3.15 3.39
C GLY A 43 3.56 2.54 3.64
N GLY A 44 2.51 3.37 3.75
CA GLY A 44 1.13 2.93 4.02
C GLY A 44 0.50 2.00 2.98
N ALA A 45 1.18 1.75 1.86
CA ALA A 45 0.76 0.76 0.85
C ALA A 45 1.52 -0.58 0.96
N GLY A 46 2.52 -0.69 1.84
CA GLY A 46 3.25 -1.93 2.10
C GLY A 46 2.47 -2.88 3.01
N PHE A 47 3.00 -4.08 3.26
CA PHE A 47 2.31 -5.13 4.02
C PHE A 47 1.84 -4.67 5.41
N VAL A 48 2.74 -4.15 6.25
CA VAL A 48 2.36 -3.64 7.59
C VAL A 48 1.63 -2.30 7.49
N GLY A 49 2.08 -1.44 6.59
CA GLY A 49 1.54 -0.09 6.43
C GLY A 49 0.07 -0.08 6.00
N SER A 50 -0.37 -1.03 5.17
CA SER A 50 -1.76 -1.11 4.71
C SER A 50 -2.73 -1.44 5.85
N HIS A 51 -2.37 -2.38 6.73
CA HIS A 51 -3.18 -2.73 7.90
C HIS A 51 -3.23 -1.59 8.91
N LEU A 52 -2.12 -0.90 9.13
CA LEU A 52 -2.08 0.29 10.00
C LEU A 52 -2.94 1.42 9.42
N VAL A 53 -2.88 1.66 8.11
CA VAL A 53 -3.73 2.63 7.42
C VAL A 53 -5.21 2.28 7.56
N ASP A 54 -5.58 1.02 7.37
CA ASP A 54 -6.98 0.58 7.51
C ASP A 54 -7.50 0.82 8.92
N LYS A 55 -6.71 0.45 9.94
CA LYS A 55 -7.08 0.67 11.34
C LYS A 55 -7.16 2.15 11.69
N LEU A 56 -6.17 2.95 11.29
CA LEU A 56 -6.18 4.39 11.51
C LEU A 56 -7.38 5.04 10.83
N MET A 57 -7.70 4.67 9.59
CA MET A 57 -8.88 5.21 8.90
C MET A 57 -10.13 4.91 9.71
N MET A 58 -10.35 3.65 10.12
CA MET A 58 -11.47 3.26 10.99
C MET A 58 -11.53 4.10 12.29
N ASP A 59 -10.42 4.21 13.02
CA ASP A 59 -10.37 4.92 14.30
C ASP A 59 -10.48 6.44 14.14
N GLY A 60 -9.94 7.00 13.06
CA GLY A 60 -10.04 8.41 12.70
C GLY A 60 -11.43 8.82 12.17
N HIS A 61 -12.31 7.86 11.92
CA HIS A 61 -13.73 8.14 11.75
C HIS A 61 -14.43 8.35 13.11
N GLU A 62 -14.00 7.66 14.17
CA GLU A 62 -14.54 7.79 15.53
C GLU A 62 -13.95 9.00 16.27
N GLU A 63 -12.64 9.20 16.15
CA GLU A 63 -11.93 10.34 16.73
C GLU A 63 -11.54 11.34 15.65
N ARG A 64 -11.67 12.65 15.91
CA ARG A 64 -11.42 13.76 14.94
C ARG A 64 -9.95 13.84 14.48
N VAL A 65 -9.46 12.85 13.76
CA VAL A 65 -8.07 12.68 13.32
C VAL A 65 -8.02 12.85 11.82
N SER A 66 -7.01 13.57 11.32
CA SER A 66 -6.73 13.62 9.89
C SER A 66 -5.58 12.72 9.54
N ILE A 67 -5.88 11.80 8.62
CA ILE A 67 -4.93 10.83 8.12
C ILE A 67 -4.56 11.22 6.70
N ARG A 68 -3.26 11.37 6.47
CA ARG A 68 -2.70 11.55 5.14
C ARG A 68 -1.75 10.40 4.87
N ILE A 69 -1.99 9.69 3.77
CA ILE A 69 -1.14 8.59 3.34
C ILE A 69 -0.13 9.16 2.33
N ALA A 70 1.14 9.13 2.69
CA ALA A 70 2.21 9.43 1.75
C ALA A 70 2.81 8.13 1.23
N ARG A 71 2.67 7.90 -0.08
CA ARG A 71 3.38 6.82 -0.74
C ARG A 71 4.76 7.32 -1.14
N ILE A 72 5.70 7.21 -0.21
CA ILE A 72 7.11 7.48 -0.48
C ILE A 72 7.67 6.23 -1.17
N PHE A 73 7.75 6.30 -2.49
CA PHE A 73 8.53 5.38 -3.29
C PHE A 73 9.95 5.97 -3.33
N ASN A 74 10.98 5.25 -2.88
CA ASN A 74 12.40 5.69 -2.76
C ASN A 74 12.88 6.31 -1.43
N THR A 75 12.59 5.70 -0.29
CA THR A 75 13.34 6.04 0.95
C THR A 75 14.71 5.34 0.95
N PHE A 76 15.81 6.09 0.71
CA PHE A 76 17.19 5.62 0.86
C PHE A 76 17.94 6.45 1.91
N GLY A 77 18.94 5.87 2.57
CA GLY A 77 19.75 6.61 3.54
C GLY A 77 20.71 5.73 4.37
N PRO A 78 21.55 6.34 5.23
CA PRO A 78 22.64 5.65 5.94
C PRO A 78 22.24 4.48 6.85
N ARG A 79 20.95 4.40 7.25
CA ARG A 79 20.39 3.31 8.07
C ARG A 79 19.54 2.33 7.27
N MET A 80 19.50 2.45 5.95
CA MET A 80 18.81 1.50 5.09
C MET A 80 19.50 0.15 5.19
N HIS A 81 18.75 -0.87 5.64
CA HIS A 81 19.26 -2.22 5.65
C HIS A 81 19.46 -2.71 4.20
N MET A 82 20.65 -3.22 3.92
CA MET A 82 21.07 -3.54 2.55
C MET A 82 20.19 -4.64 1.94
N ASN A 83 19.90 -5.71 2.67
CA ASN A 83 19.16 -6.87 2.15
C ASN A 83 17.69 -6.89 2.62
N ASP A 84 17.02 -5.74 2.65
CA ASP A 84 15.62 -5.67 3.12
C ASP A 84 14.56 -6.00 2.06
N GLY A 85 15.00 -6.42 0.86
CA GLY A 85 14.11 -6.90 -0.21
C GLY A 85 13.35 -5.79 -0.95
N ARG A 86 13.68 -4.50 -0.72
CA ARG A 86 13.08 -3.40 -1.48
C ARG A 86 13.74 -3.27 -2.86
N VAL A 87 12.95 -2.81 -3.83
CA VAL A 87 13.43 -2.57 -5.21
C VAL A 87 14.62 -1.61 -5.24
N VAL A 88 14.57 -0.54 -4.43
CA VAL A 88 15.62 0.50 -4.41
C VAL A 88 16.90 0.02 -3.74
N SER A 89 16.79 -0.74 -2.63
CA SER A 89 17.97 -1.30 -1.97
C SER A 89 18.63 -2.35 -2.85
N ASN A 90 17.84 -3.24 -3.47
CA ASN A 90 18.35 -4.23 -4.43
C ASN A 90 19.00 -3.56 -5.65
N PHE A 91 18.38 -2.54 -6.24
CA PHE A 91 18.95 -1.77 -7.35
C PHE A 91 20.30 -1.15 -6.97
N ILE A 92 20.37 -0.47 -5.82
CA ILE A 92 21.61 0.17 -5.36
C ILE A 92 22.71 -0.87 -5.13
N ILE A 93 22.38 -2.01 -4.52
CA ILE A 93 23.36 -3.07 -4.26
C ILE A 93 23.82 -3.74 -5.55
N GLN A 94 22.90 -4.06 -6.46
CA GLN A 94 23.23 -4.65 -7.75
C GLN A 94 24.13 -3.71 -8.55
N ALA A 95 23.80 -2.42 -8.60
CA ALA A 95 24.61 -1.41 -9.27
C ALA A 95 26.01 -1.27 -8.66
N LEU A 96 26.11 -1.20 -7.32
CA LEU A 96 27.40 -1.10 -6.62
C LEU A 96 28.25 -2.38 -6.77
N GLN A 97 27.62 -3.55 -6.90
CA GLN A 97 28.29 -4.84 -7.05
C GLN A 97 28.52 -5.26 -8.50
N GLY A 98 28.12 -4.43 -9.48
CA GLY A 98 28.20 -4.77 -10.90
C GLY A 98 27.35 -5.99 -11.29
N LYS A 99 26.31 -6.32 -10.53
CA LYS A 99 25.39 -7.42 -10.82
C LYS A 99 24.32 -6.95 -11.81
N PRO A 100 23.76 -7.87 -12.62
CA PRO A 100 22.60 -7.56 -13.45
C PRO A 100 21.44 -7.00 -12.63
N ILE A 101 20.78 -5.95 -13.15
CA ILE A 101 19.62 -5.32 -12.53
C ILE A 101 18.38 -6.12 -12.95
N THR A 102 17.66 -6.69 -11.98
CA THR A 102 16.52 -7.62 -12.20
C THR A 102 15.34 -7.26 -11.32
#